data_AF-A0A918URS2-F1
#
_entry.id   AF-A0A918URS2-F1
#
_cell.length_a   1.000
_cell.length_b   1.000
_cell.length_c   1.000
_cell.angle_alpha   90.00
_cell.angle_beta   90.00
_cell.angle_gamma   90.00
#
_symmetry.space_group_name_H-M   'P 1'
#
loop_
_entity.id
_entity.type
_entity.pdbx_description
1 polymer ?
#
loop_
_entity_poly.entity_id
_entity_poly.type
_entity_poly.pdbx_seq_one_letter_code
_entity_poly.pdbx_strand_id
1 'polypeptide(L)'
;MWMRKAMNKLAKPALGAVSGALALGCVWLASGAVTRDVASAQMPMGYNAAKVEALTRPCFGVLLDPRLRSCGGYGHGYYPYRSKYGYYGSPRTITVNCDTYRADPNRPDAWIERQIEKLPSYSKVRFISKTRSCVMSLRLEKSIILEGVSTNDRIPAIVARHGSPCIRIEPSADLVVLRNISLSSQRGDNTSCISSSGKELTLEQSQVRYDGDAPAVDIDAGRFNLVDSTLVARTLTAALSIRNAELFSQNSYIATTYHGLKANLVGDSRLEGITFIQLADWHGFERGQNARAIDITLSTYKSIISLNRLQILNFAQGLHIEGVGEGLISNSLFENTEHAIVSDLDRVRILNNFIMAREIGIDVTRGEAFIGGNKIALVRTAGMLAKDGAKIRAVDNMIDADPEGCRHLKWGDLDPSVRTCTPWYKGSEFEVPGGPVYVSGPEGPEEVAESRRSAILQLFDDFWPKVPASLAENGYTPSNYVADPIRATN
;
A
#
# COMPACT_ATOMS: atom_id res chain seq x y z
N MET A 1 -18.64 34.40 42.00
CA MET A 1 -19.35 35.70 41.89
C MET A 1 -20.09 35.69 40.56
N TRP A 2 -21.31 36.26 40.47
CA TRP A 2 -22.16 36.37 39.27
C TRP A 2 -22.52 35.07 38.51
N MET A 3 -23.80 34.68 38.65
CA MET A 3 -24.54 33.85 37.69
C MET A 3 -25.34 34.74 36.73
N ARG A 4 -25.68 34.25 35.52
CA ARG A 4 -27.07 34.08 34.95
C ARG A 4 -26.98 33.81 33.43
N LYS A 5 -27.66 32.77 32.91
CA LYS A 5 -29.04 32.72 32.37
C LYS A 5 -29.33 33.72 31.23
N ALA A 6 -30.13 33.41 30.20
CA ALA A 6 -30.67 32.16 29.60
C ALA A 6 -31.57 32.52 28.38
N MET A 7 -32.00 31.53 27.58
CA MET A 7 -33.15 31.59 26.62
C MET A 7 -32.96 32.53 25.40
N ASN A 8 -33.65 32.41 24.24
CA ASN A 8 -34.61 31.45 23.65
C ASN A 8 -34.16 31.14 22.19
N LYS A 9 -34.44 30.02 21.49
CA LYS A 9 -35.65 29.19 21.25
C LYS A 9 -36.54 29.68 20.06
N LEU A 10 -36.79 28.77 19.10
CA LEU A 10 -37.77 28.83 17.97
C LEU A 10 -37.43 29.77 16.79
N ALA A 11 -37.89 29.56 15.55
CA ALA A 11 -38.87 28.58 14.99
C ALA A 11 -38.50 28.07 13.58
N LYS A 12 -39.16 26.97 13.15
CA LYS A 12 -39.43 26.65 11.72
C LYS A 12 -40.86 27.04 11.37
N PRO A 13 -41.11 27.54 10.16
CA PRO A 13 -42.10 26.94 9.24
C PRO A 13 -41.52 26.82 7.81
N ALA A 14 -42.20 26.35 6.77
CA ALA A 14 -43.23 25.32 6.55
C ALA A 14 -43.44 25.23 5.00
N LEU A 15 -44.31 24.35 4.50
CA LEU A 15 -44.58 24.25 3.05
C LEU A 15 -45.31 25.49 2.50
N GLY A 16 -45.05 25.81 1.24
CA GLY A 16 -45.85 26.73 0.42
C GLY A 16 -45.64 26.45 -1.06
N ALA A 17 -46.62 25.85 -1.73
CA ALA A 17 -46.61 25.60 -3.16
C ALA A 17 -47.34 26.72 -3.91
N VAL A 18 -46.71 27.31 -4.92
CA VAL A 18 -47.36 28.25 -5.85
C VAL A 18 -46.92 27.91 -7.28
N SER A 19 -47.91 27.72 -8.15
CA SER A 19 -47.73 27.52 -9.60
C SER A 19 -47.42 28.82 -10.32
N GLY A 20 -46.50 28.80 -11.29
CA GLY A 20 -46.21 29.94 -12.16
C GLY A 20 -45.61 29.50 -13.49
N ALA A 21 -46.44 29.32 -14.51
CA ALA A 21 -45.98 29.09 -15.87
C ALA A 21 -45.77 30.42 -16.60
N LEU A 22 -44.64 30.57 -17.29
CA LEU A 22 -44.49 31.49 -18.40
C LEU A 22 -43.40 30.96 -19.34
N ALA A 23 -43.70 30.98 -20.64
CA ALA A 23 -42.77 30.55 -21.67
C ALA A 23 -42.01 31.75 -22.25
N LEU A 24 -40.84 31.50 -22.81
CA LEU A 24 -40.33 32.09 -24.05
C LEU A 24 -39.07 31.32 -24.46
N GLY A 25 -38.93 31.02 -25.75
CA GLY A 25 -37.82 30.22 -26.28
C GLY A 25 -36.90 31.01 -27.22
N CYS A 26 -35.68 30.52 -27.40
CA CYS A 26 -34.82 30.91 -28.51
C CYS A 26 -34.29 29.67 -29.23
N VAL A 27 -34.65 29.53 -30.51
CA VAL A 27 -34.00 28.63 -31.45
C VAL A 27 -32.84 29.37 -32.09
N TRP A 28 -31.66 28.76 -32.19
CA TRP A 28 -30.71 29.07 -33.26
C TRP A 28 -29.97 27.82 -33.76
N LEU A 29 -29.61 27.86 -35.03
CA LEU A 29 -29.33 26.72 -35.90
C LEU A 29 -27.89 26.18 -35.79
N ALA A 30 -27.73 24.92 -36.19
CA ALA A 30 -26.42 24.33 -36.47
C ALA A 30 -25.99 24.56 -37.94
N SER A 31 -24.69 24.57 -38.20
CA SER A 31 -24.10 24.47 -39.55
C SER A 31 -22.66 23.94 -39.49
N GLY A 32 -22.29 23.08 -40.43
CA GLY A 32 -20.89 22.85 -40.81
C GLY A 32 -20.55 23.62 -42.10
N ALA A 33 -19.53 23.29 -42.89
CA ALA A 33 -18.47 22.28 -42.75
C ALA A 33 -17.31 22.57 -43.77
N VAL A 34 -16.24 21.76 -43.73
CA VAL A 34 -15.49 21.27 -44.91
C VAL A 34 -14.50 22.21 -45.69
N THR A 35 -13.20 21.97 -45.45
CA THR A 35 -12.05 21.80 -46.39
C THR A 35 -11.30 22.94 -47.13
N ARG A 36 -9.94 22.84 -47.07
CA ARG A 36 -8.91 22.94 -48.16
C ARG A 36 -8.68 24.32 -48.84
N ASP A 37 -7.58 24.65 -49.55
CA ASP A 37 -6.16 24.20 -49.69
C ASP A 37 -5.40 25.34 -50.47
N VAL A 38 -4.07 25.41 -50.71
CA VAL A 38 -2.93 24.49 -50.46
C VAL A 38 -1.91 25.15 -49.48
N ALA A 39 -0.65 25.60 -49.73
CA ALA A 39 0.29 25.68 -50.88
C ALA A 39 1.77 25.67 -50.40
N SER A 40 2.76 25.73 -51.31
CA SER A 40 4.19 25.42 -51.06
C SER A 40 5.22 26.49 -51.49
N ALA A 41 6.36 26.55 -50.79
CA ALA A 41 7.66 27.02 -51.30
C ALA A 41 8.78 26.10 -50.77
N GLN A 42 9.88 25.88 -51.52
CA GLN A 42 10.79 24.73 -51.29
C GLN A 42 12.28 25.04 -51.47
N MET A 43 13.10 24.35 -50.65
CA MET A 43 14.48 23.86 -50.95
C MET A 43 15.64 24.89 -51.05
N PRO A 44 16.94 24.47 -50.97
CA PRO A 44 17.46 23.09 -51.09
C PRO A 44 18.40 22.52 -49.99
N MET A 45 18.25 21.21 -49.80
CA MET A 45 19.25 20.15 -49.55
C MET A 45 20.44 20.34 -48.59
N GLY A 46 20.43 19.49 -47.55
CA GLY A 46 21.63 18.87 -46.95
C GLY A 46 21.38 17.37 -46.70
N TYR A 47 22.21 16.48 -47.23
CA TYR A 47 21.96 15.02 -47.22
C TYR A 47 22.00 14.41 -45.80
N ASN A 48 20.99 13.59 -45.45
CA ASN A 48 20.98 12.78 -44.23
C ASN A 48 20.53 11.32 -44.44
N ALA A 49 20.41 10.83 -45.68
CA ALA A 49 20.00 9.45 -45.98
C ALA A 49 20.89 8.39 -45.29
N ALA A 50 22.20 8.65 -45.20
CA ALA A 50 23.18 7.80 -44.52
C ALA A 50 22.96 7.61 -43.00
N LYS A 51 22.00 8.33 -42.39
CA LYS A 51 21.68 8.24 -40.96
C LYS A 51 20.53 7.30 -40.63
N VAL A 52 19.84 6.75 -41.64
CA VAL A 52 18.63 5.92 -41.47
C VAL A 52 18.94 4.42 -41.52
N GLU A 53 19.91 3.98 -42.33
CA GLU A 53 20.28 2.56 -42.46
C GLU A 53 21.05 1.98 -41.25
N ALA A 54 21.58 2.83 -40.38
CA ALA A 54 22.33 2.41 -39.19
C ALA A 54 21.44 1.98 -38.00
N LEU A 55 20.14 2.31 -38.03
CA LEU A 55 19.19 2.06 -36.93
C LEU A 55 18.24 0.88 -37.16
N THR A 56 18.28 0.26 -38.34
CA THR A 56 17.33 -0.77 -38.77
C THR A 56 17.91 -2.19 -38.84
N ARG A 57 19.13 -2.42 -38.32
CA ARG A 57 19.72 -3.77 -38.19
C ARG A 57 19.53 -4.34 -36.77
N PRO A 58 18.56 -5.25 -36.55
CA PRO A 58 18.37 -5.88 -35.24
C PRO A 58 19.53 -6.81 -34.87
N CYS A 59 20.00 -6.72 -33.63
CA CYS A 59 21.13 -7.48 -33.12
C CYS A 59 20.75 -8.91 -32.70
N PHE A 60 20.32 -9.74 -33.66
CA PHE A 60 20.05 -11.17 -33.46
C PHE A 60 21.36 -11.95 -33.25
N GLY A 61 21.94 -11.86 -32.04
CA GLY A 61 23.20 -12.54 -31.73
C GLY A 61 23.81 -12.29 -30.35
N VAL A 62 23.06 -11.80 -29.36
CA VAL A 62 23.58 -11.62 -27.98
C VAL A 62 22.60 -12.17 -26.94
N LEU A 63 22.53 -13.50 -26.85
CA LEU A 63 22.16 -14.20 -25.63
C LEU A 63 23.44 -14.89 -25.13
N LEU A 64 23.71 -14.83 -23.82
CA LEU A 64 24.82 -15.49 -23.10
C LEU A 64 26.26 -14.91 -23.26
N ASP A 65 26.50 -13.62 -22.97
CA ASP A 65 27.63 -13.14 -22.13
C ASP A 65 27.48 -11.62 -21.79
N PRO A 66 27.53 -11.19 -20.51
CA PRO A 66 27.46 -9.76 -20.14
C PRO A 66 28.72 -8.92 -20.44
N ARG A 67 29.82 -9.47 -20.96
CA ARG A 67 31.11 -8.77 -21.15
C ARG A 67 31.37 -8.22 -22.56
N LEU A 68 30.52 -8.48 -23.56
CA LEU A 68 30.74 -8.05 -24.93
C LEU A 68 29.90 -6.82 -25.32
N ARG A 69 30.49 -5.62 -25.21
CA ARG A 69 29.97 -4.37 -25.79
C ARG A 69 30.72 -4.00 -27.06
N SER A 70 30.11 -4.20 -28.22
CA SER A 70 29.69 -3.11 -29.14
C SER A 70 29.44 -3.60 -30.57
N CYS A 71 28.43 -3.02 -31.23
CA CYS A 71 28.33 -3.07 -32.69
C CYS A 71 29.02 -1.83 -33.27
N GLY A 72 30.20 -2.03 -33.86
CA GLY A 72 30.89 -1.04 -34.71
C GLY A 72 31.85 -0.08 -33.99
N GLY A 73 32.93 0.30 -34.69
CA GLY A 73 33.76 1.46 -34.34
C GLY A 73 35.15 1.16 -33.77
N TYR A 74 36.00 0.40 -34.46
CA TYR A 74 37.46 0.55 -34.28
C TYR A 74 37.88 1.93 -34.82
N GLY A 75 38.52 2.76 -33.99
CA GLY A 75 38.90 4.13 -34.34
C GLY A 75 40.08 4.63 -33.51
N HIS A 76 41.19 4.89 -34.20
CA HIS A 76 42.53 5.20 -33.69
C HIS A 76 42.63 6.16 -32.49
N GLY A 77 43.62 5.91 -31.63
CA GLY A 77 43.92 6.78 -30.49
C GLY A 77 44.40 8.16 -30.91
N TYR A 78 43.75 9.19 -30.38
CA TYR A 78 44.15 10.59 -30.47
C TYR A 78 44.19 11.14 -29.04
N TYR A 79 45.34 11.64 -28.58
CA TYR A 79 45.53 12.07 -27.18
C TYR A 79 44.80 13.41 -26.95
N PRO A 80 43.68 13.47 -26.19
CA PRO A 80 42.95 14.72 -26.03
C PRO A 80 43.66 15.61 -25.04
N TYR A 81 44.07 16.78 -25.51
CA TYR A 81 44.56 17.92 -24.76
C TYR A 81 43.72 18.15 -23.47
N ARG A 82 44.38 18.44 -22.33
CA ARG A 82 43.72 18.58 -21.01
C ARG A 82 42.66 19.69 -21.01
N SER A 83 41.40 19.36 -21.25
CA SER A 83 40.28 20.25 -20.96
C SER A 83 40.06 20.34 -19.44
N LYS A 84 40.09 21.58 -18.93
CA LYS A 84 39.34 21.91 -17.71
C LYS A 84 37.84 21.84 -18.03
N TYR A 85 37.01 21.70 -16.99
CA TYR A 85 35.55 21.46 -17.00
C TYR A 85 35.14 20.00 -17.27
N GLY A 86 34.27 19.47 -16.40
CA GLY A 86 33.81 18.08 -16.42
C GLY A 86 34.10 17.26 -15.14
N TYR A 87 34.14 17.90 -13.95
CA TYR A 87 34.49 17.21 -12.69
C TYR A 87 33.35 16.38 -12.10
N TYR A 88 32.86 15.39 -12.86
CA TYR A 88 32.08 14.27 -12.31
C TYR A 88 33.02 13.40 -11.48
N GLY A 89 33.23 13.78 -10.22
CA GLY A 89 34.04 13.00 -9.29
C GLY A 89 33.47 11.59 -9.11
N SER A 90 34.34 10.58 -9.06
CA SER A 90 33.93 9.20 -8.73
C SER A 90 33.17 9.17 -7.39
N PRO A 91 32.13 8.33 -7.25
CA PRO A 91 31.37 8.22 -6.00
C PRO A 91 32.28 8.03 -4.78
N ARG A 92 32.04 8.81 -3.74
CA ARG A 92 32.86 8.80 -2.51
C ARG A 92 32.09 8.17 -1.36
N THR A 93 32.80 7.80 -0.29
CA THR A 93 32.19 7.39 0.97
C THR A 93 32.64 8.34 2.07
N ILE A 94 31.69 8.90 2.83
CA ILE A 94 31.98 9.60 4.10
C ILE A 94 31.42 8.78 5.26
N THR A 95 31.92 9.04 6.48
CA THR A 95 31.46 8.37 7.70
C THR A 95 31.04 9.40 8.74
N VAL A 96 29.90 9.15 9.38
CA VAL A 96 29.23 9.99 10.37
C VAL A 96 29.07 9.16 11.64
N ASN A 97 29.87 9.47 12.65
CA ASN A 97 29.83 8.79 13.94
C ASN A 97 28.93 9.58 14.91
N CYS A 98 27.72 9.06 15.17
CA CYS A 98 26.69 9.69 15.99
C CYS A 98 27.10 9.88 17.46
N ASP A 99 28.02 9.07 18.00
CA ASP A 99 28.53 9.26 19.37
C ASP A 99 29.41 10.51 19.47
N THR A 100 30.16 10.80 18.41
CA THR A 100 31.07 11.97 18.31
C THR A 100 30.44 13.20 17.67
N TYR A 101 29.27 13.06 17.02
CA TYR A 101 28.64 14.12 16.25
C TYR A 101 28.12 15.23 17.16
N ARG A 102 28.93 16.30 17.30
CA ARG A 102 28.49 17.54 17.94
C ARG A 102 27.69 18.36 16.95
N ALA A 103 26.38 18.13 16.97
CA ALA A 103 25.39 19.00 16.35
C ALA A 103 25.57 20.45 16.83
N ASP A 104 25.55 21.41 15.90
CA ASP A 104 25.46 22.83 16.21
C ASP A 104 24.07 23.11 16.84
N PRO A 105 23.97 23.75 18.02
CA PRO A 105 22.68 23.99 18.68
C PRO A 105 21.66 24.77 17.83
N ASN A 106 22.13 25.62 16.92
CA ASN A 106 21.28 26.44 16.05
C ASN A 106 20.98 25.74 14.72
N ARG A 107 21.95 24.99 14.17
CA ARG A 107 21.79 24.23 12.91
C ARG A 107 22.41 22.82 13.00
N PRO A 108 21.73 21.87 13.68
CA PRO A 108 22.28 20.54 14.01
C PRO A 108 22.54 19.65 12.79
N ASP A 109 22.01 20.04 11.63
CA ASP A 109 22.01 19.40 10.33
C ASP A 109 23.08 19.98 9.38
N ALA A 110 23.37 21.27 9.48
CA ALA A 110 24.15 21.99 8.48
C ALA A 110 25.58 21.45 8.24
N TRP A 111 26.22 20.74 9.19
CA TRP A 111 27.51 20.09 8.87
C TRP A 111 27.34 18.95 7.86
N ILE A 112 26.39 18.03 8.10
CA ILE A 112 26.21 16.85 7.26
C ILE A 112 25.60 17.21 5.90
N GLU A 113 24.66 18.17 5.86
CA GLU A 113 24.13 18.73 4.61
C GLU A 113 25.28 19.28 3.73
N ARG A 114 26.17 20.11 4.30
CA ARG A 114 27.35 20.66 3.60
C ARG A 114 28.44 19.62 3.29
N GLN A 115 28.34 18.36 3.72
CA GLN A 115 29.15 17.27 3.17
C GLN A 115 28.42 16.59 2.00
N ILE A 116 27.12 16.32 2.14
CA ILE A 116 26.26 15.74 1.10
C ILE A 116 26.23 16.64 -0.16
N GLU A 117 26.13 17.96 -0.01
CA GLU A 117 26.28 18.96 -1.08
C GLU A 117 27.58 18.79 -1.88
N LYS A 118 28.68 18.41 -1.22
CA LYS A 118 30.01 18.25 -1.84
C LYS A 118 30.24 16.86 -2.44
N LEU A 119 29.34 15.91 -2.18
CA LEU A 119 29.43 14.58 -2.76
C LEU A 119 28.94 14.57 -4.21
N PRO A 120 29.59 13.79 -5.09
CA PRO A 120 28.99 13.35 -6.35
C PRO A 120 27.74 12.50 -6.09
N SER A 121 26.79 12.49 -7.03
CA SER A 121 25.64 11.59 -6.98
C SER A 121 26.07 10.11 -6.87
N TYR A 122 25.23 9.27 -6.28
CA TYR A 122 25.47 7.85 -6.00
C TYR A 122 26.62 7.57 -5.01
N SER A 123 27.10 8.60 -4.29
CA SER A 123 28.01 8.45 -3.15
C SER A 123 27.34 7.78 -1.95
N LYS A 124 28.15 7.31 -0.99
CA LYS A 124 27.70 6.70 0.27
C LYS A 124 27.95 7.60 1.48
N VAL A 125 26.97 7.66 2.38
CA VAL A 125 27.09 8.25 3.72
C VAL A 125 26.91 7.14 4.74
N ARG A 126 27.99 6.79 5.46
CA ARG A 126 27.98 5.73 6.47
C ARG A 126 27.65 6.28 7.84
N PHE A 127 26.56 5.83 8.45
CA PHE A 127 26.22 6.15 9.83
C PHE A 127 26.78 5.08 10.76
N ILE A 128 27.38 5.48 11.88
CA ILE A 128 27.91 4.59 12.91
C ILE A 128 27.44 5.09 14.28
N SER A 129 26.94 4.19 15.12
CA SER A 129 26.54 4.48 16.49
C SER A 129 26.86 3.29 17.40
N LYS A 130 27.36 3.56 18.61
CA LYS A 130 27.54 2.60 19.70
C LYS A 130 26.54 2.86 20.84
N THR A 131 26.31 4.14 21.16
CA THR A 131 25.57 4.58 22.35
C THR A 131 24.58 5.72 22.10
N ARG A 132 24.75 6.53 21.05
CA ARG A 132 23.90 7.71 20.77
C ARG A 132 23.32 7.74 19.37
N SER A 133 22.05 8.10 19.27
CA SER A 133 21.38 8.39 17.99
C SER A 133 21.88 9.70 17.38
N CYS A 134 21.94 9.76 16.05
CA CYS A 134 22.15 11.01 15.31
C CYS A 134 20.87 11.86 15.37
N VAL A 135 20.84 12.89 16.21
CA VAL A 135 19.70 13.83 16.27
C VAL A 135 19.83 14.88 15.16
N MET A 136 19.07 14.70 14.07
CA MET A 136 19.16 15.53 12.86
C MET A 136 17.91 15.36 11.98
N SER A 137 17.72 16.32 11.07
CA SER A 137 16.84 16.23 9.89
C SER A 137 17.75 16.29 8.66
N LEU A 138 17.46 15.53 7.61
CA LEU A 138 18.29 15.51 6.38
C LEU A 138 17.50 15.92 5.15
N ARG A 139 17.92 17.00 4.49
CA ARG A 139 17.43 17.38 3.16
C ARG A 139 18.35 16.80 2.07
N LEU A 140 17.78 16.01 1.16
CA LEU A 140 18.51 15.30 0.11
C LEU A 140 18.11 15.83 -1.28
N GLU A 141 18.95 16.71 -1.82
CA GLU A 141 18.80 17.27 -3.18
C GLU A 141 19.53 16.44 -4.26
N LYS A 142 20.18 15.33 -3.87
CA LYS A 142 21.03 14.49 -4.74
C LYS A 142 20.76 13.01 -4.51
N SER A 143 20.88 12.23 -5.59
CA SER A 143 20.89 10.77 -5.54
C SER A 143 22.03 10.27 -4.64
N ILE A 144 21.72 9.51 -3.58
CA ILE A 144 22.70 9.14 -2.56
C ILE A 144 22.29 7.85 -1.81
N ILE A 145 23.27 7.13 -1.26
CA ILE A 145 23.05 5.95 -0.43
C ILE A 145 23.38 6.31 1.02
N LEU A 146 22.39 6.26 1.91
CA LEU A 146 22.61 6.30 3.35
C LEU A 146 22.69 4.85 3.86
N GLU A 147 23.83 4.48 4.46
CA GLU A 147 24.15 3.10 4.85
C GLU A 147 24.52 3.07 6.33
N GLY A 148 23.73 2.43 7.18
CA GLY A 148 24.11 2.25 8.58
C GLY A 148 25.08 1.07 8.73
N VAL A 149 26.10 1.25 9.55
CA VAL A 149 27.03 0.19 9.96
C VAL A 149 26.68 -0.19 11.40
N SER A 150 26.03 -1.35 11.56
CA SER A 150 25.67 -1.85 12.89
C SER A 150 26.91 -2.15 13.73
N THR A 151 26.86 -1.82 15.01
CA THR A 151 27.89 -2.24 15.98
C THR A 151 27.23 -2.83 17.21
N ASN A 152 27.70 -4.00 17.66
CA ASN A 152 27.06 -4.79 18.73
C ASN A 152 25.55 -4.98 18.48
N ASP A 153 25.20 -5.40 17.26
CA ASP A 153 23.84 -5.65 16.75
C ASP A 153 22.87 -4.46 16.79
N ARG A 154 23.35 -3.26 17.14
CA ARG A 154 22.57 -2.02 17.11
C ARG A 154 22.66 -1.35 15.75
N ILE A 155 21.50 -1.23 15.09
CA ILE A 155 21.32 -0.44 13.87
C ILE A 155 21.46 1.06 14.22
N PRO A 156 22.27 1.85 13.48
CA PRO A 156 22.41 3.28 13.73
C PRO A 156 21.08 4.02 13.57
N ALA A 157 20.71 4.81 14.58
CA ALA A 157 19.46 5.56 14.61
C ALA A 157 19.64 7.04 14.24
N ILE A 158 18.85 7.53 13.29
CA ILE A 158 18.62 8.95 13.01
C ILE A 158 17.29 9.34 13.68
N VAL A 159 17.33 10.35 14.53
CA VAL A 159 16.17 10.83 15.30
C VAL A 159 15.86 12.27 14.89
N ALA A 160 14.65 12.50 14.39
CA ALA A 160 14.17 13.82 14.02
C ALA A 160 13.95 14.71 15.24
N ARG A 161 13.94 16.03 15.01
CA ARG A 161 13.50 17.03 15.98
C ARG A 161 11.96 17.14 15.95
N HIS A 162 11.38 17.76 16.97
CA HIS A 162 9.93 18.08 17.02
C HIS A 162 9.49 18.78 15.73
N GLY A 163 8.34 18.38 15.16
CA GLY A 163 7.75 18.95 13.94
C GLY A 163 8.62 18.84 12.68
N SER A 164 9.72 18.09 12.74
CA SER A 164 10.71 17.97 11.67
C SER A 164 10.67 16.58 11.03
N PRO A 165 10.98 16.46 9.73
CA PRO A 165 11.16 15.16 9.11
C PRO A 165 12.46 14.51 9.62
N CYS A 166 12.55 13.20 9.47
CA CYS A 166 13.82 12.47 9.58
C CYS A 166 14.63 12.71 8.29
N ILE A 167 13.99 12.52 7.14
CA ILE A 167 14.56 12.69 5.80
C ILE A 167 13.51 13.32 4.87
N ARG A 168 13.95 14.32 4.09
CA ARG A 168 13.18 14.93 3.00
C ARG A 168 13.97 14.82 1.69
N ILE A 169 13.41 14.14 0.69
CA ILE A 169 14.02 13.91 -0.62
C ILE A 169 13.34 14.82 -1.64
N GLU A 170 14.12 15.69 -2.27
CA GLU A 170 13.63 16.67 -3.24
C GLU A 170 13.64 16.09 -4.68
N PRO A 171 12.87 16.67 -5.62
CA PRO A 171 12.72 16.12 -6.98
C PRO A 171 13.99 16.02 -7.83
N SER A 172 15.08 16.68 -7.41
CA SER A 172 16.39 16.62 -8.06
C SER A 172 17.19 15.35 -7.73
N ALA A 173 16.74 14.53 -6.79
CA ALA A 173 17.33 13.22 -6.51
C ALA A 173 16.68 12.14 -7.40
N ASP A 174 17.48 11.53 -8.28
CA ASP A 174 17.02 10.40 -9.10
C ASP A 174 16.79 9.14 -8.24
N LEU A 175 17.75 8.81 -7.37
CA LEU A 175 17.74 7.57 -6.59
C LEU A 175 18.28 7.81 -5.17
N VAL A 176 17.47 7.55 -4.16
CA VAL A 176 17.91 7.49 -2.76
C VAL A 176 17.75 6.06 -2.23
N VAL A 177 18.78 5.56 -1.55
CA VAL A 177 18.74 4.26 -0.88
C VAL A 177 19.02 4.46 0.60
N LEU A 178 18.14 3.94 1.44
CA LEU A 178 18.21 3.96 2.90
C LEU A 178 18.38 2.51 3.36
N ARG A 179 19.61 2.13 3.74
CA ARG A 179 19.99 0.74 4.04
C ARG A 179 20.48 0.57 5.47
N ASN A 180 19.91 -0.39 6.20
CA ASN A 180 20.30 -0.72 7.57
C ASN A 180 20.36 0.51 8.50
N ILE A 181 19.32 1.35 8.48
CA ILE A 181 19.20 2.54 9.34
C ILE A 181 17.87 2.48 10.11
N SER A 182 17.88 2.91 11.37
CA SER A 182 16.66 3.21 12.12
C SER A 182 16.36 4.70 11.99
N LEU A 183 15.12 5.04 11.64
CA LEU A 183 14.60 6.40 11.49
C LEU A 183 13.49 6.59 12.51
N SER A 184 13.50 7.69 13.28
CA SER A 184 12.41 7.96 14.22
C SER A 184 12.05 9.43 14.34
N SER A 185 10.75 9.71 14.26
CA SER A 185 10.18 10.99 14.72
C SER A 185 9.11 10.67 15.75
N GLN A 186 9.38 11.00 17.01
CA GLN A 186 8.48 10.72 18.15
C GLN A 186 7.48 11.86 18.41
N ARG A 187 7.59 12.96 17.63
CA ARG A 187 6.73 14.15 17.64
C ARG A 187 6.78 14.76 16.25
N GLY A 188 6.22 14.04 15.27
CA GLY A 188 6.17 14.46 13.87
C GLY A 188 5.23 15.65 13.64
N ASP A 189 4.27 15.85 14.54
CA ASP A 189 3.17 16.80 14.38
C ASP A 189 2.47 16.55 13.03
N ASN A 190 2.39 17.56 12.15
CA ASN A 190 1.85 17.43 10.80
C ASN A 190 2.94 17.11 9.73
N THR A 191 4.09 16.54 10.12
CA THR A 191 5.24 16.30 9.25
C THR A 191 5.70 14.84 9.25
N SER A 192 5.70 14.20 8.09
CA SER A 192 6.19 12.83 7.89
C SER A 192 7.67 12.62 8.24
N CYS A 193 8.02 11.47 8.80
CA CYS A 193 9.43 11.11 9.05
C CYS A 193 10.21 10.94 7.75
N ILE A 194 9.63 10.31 6.73
CA ILE A 194 10.18 10.29 5.38
C ILE A 194 9.19 11.01 4.45
N SER A 195 9.67 11.98 3.68
CA SER A 195 8.94 12.59 2.57
C SER A 195 9.77 12.52 1.29
N SER A 196 9.18 12.11 0.16
CA SER A 196 9.89 11.95 -1.11
C SER A 196 9.07 12.40 -2.32
N SER A 197 9.66 13.30 -3.10
CA SER A 197 9.22 13.65 -4.46
C SER A 197 10.32 13.43 -5.51
N GLY A 198 11.39 12.71 -5.15
CA GLY A 198 12.39 12.18 -6.08
C GLY A 198 11.88 11.00 -6.93
N LYS A 199 12.68 10.50 -7.87
CA LYS A 199 12.21 9.48 -8.83
C LYS A 199 12.19 8.05 -8.28
N GLU A 200 13.15 7.68 -7.44
CA GLU A 200 13.19 6.36 -6.80
C GLU A 200 13.71 6.45 -5.36
N LEU A 201 12.96 5.85 -4.42
CA LEU A 201 13.38 5.64 -3.04
C LEU A 201 13.36 4.15 -2.73
N THR A 202 14.48 3.64 -2.20
CA THR A 202 14.57 2.29 -1.63
C THR A 202 14.79 2.36 -0.12
N LEU A 203 13.94 1.67 0.64
CA LEU A 203 14.11 1.41 2.08
C LEU A 203 14.41 -0.09 2.25
N GLU A 204 15.61 -0.41 2.72
CA GLU A 204 16.18 -1.77 2.72
C GLU A 204 16.71 -2.11 4.11
N GLN A 205 16.28 -3.24 4.69
CA GLN A 205 16.71 -3.72 6.02
C GLN A 205 16.63 -2.62 7.12
N SER A 206 15.66 -1.71 6.99
CA SER A 206 15.63 -0.46 7.75
C SER A 206 14.35 -0.34 8.56
N GLN A 207 14.39 0.48 9.61
CA GLN A 207 13.30 0.63 10.57
C GLN A 207 12.80 2.08 10.58
N VAL A 208 11.48 2.29 10.64
CA VAL A 208 10.85 3.61 10.76
C VAL A 208 9.88 3.59 11.95
N ARG A 209 10.08 4.49 12.92
CA ARG A 209 9.25 4.62 14.13
C ARG A 209 8.67 6.03 14.23
N TYR A 210 7.38 6.17 14.02
CA TYR A 210 6.69 7.45 13.87
C TYR A 210 5.55 7.65 14.87
N ASP A 211 5.33 8.91 15.26
CA ASP A 211 4.32 9.35 16.20
C ASP A 211 3.89 10.79 15.83
N GLY A 212 2.70 10.97 15.24
CA GLY A 212 2.19 12.25 14.72
C GLY A 212 0.99 12.09 13.79
N ASP A 213 0.42 13.19 13.29
CA ASP A 213 -0.86 13.19 12.56
C ASP A 213 -0.70 12.85 11.07
N ALA A 214 0.40 13.30 10.45
CA ALA A 214 0.73 13.00 9.06
C ALA A 214 1.13 11.52 8.84
N PRO A 215 1.29 11.06 7.58
CA PRO A 215 1.81 9.73 7.30
C PRO A 215 3.26 9.57 7.76
N ALA A 216 3.67 8.37 8.18
CA ALA A 216 5.05 8.15 8.62
C ALA A 216 6.06 8.19 7.47
N VAL A 217 5.66 7.63 6.32
CA VAL A 217 6.35 7.69 5.03
C VAL A 217 5.37 8.23 3.99
N ASP A 218 5.74 9.30 3.29
CA ASP A 218 4.94 9.92 2.23
C ASP A 218 5.71 10.02 0.92
N ILE A 219 5.20 9.36 -0.13
CA ILE A 219 5.78 9.29 -1.47
C ILE A 219 4.83 10.00 -2.44
N ASP A 220 5.32 10.99 -3.19
CA ASP A 220 4.48 11.86 -4.03
C ASP A 220 4.51 11.51 -5.53
N ALA A 221 5.56 10.81 -5.97
CA ALA A 221 5.79 10.37 -7.34
C ALA A 221 6.85 9.25 -7.41
N GLY A 222 7.01 8.67 -8.60
CA GLY A 222 8.19 7.84 -8.95
C GLY A 222 8.03 6.36 -8.62
N ARG A 223 8.99 5.78 -7.90
CA ARG A 223 8.99 4.38 -7.45
C ARG A 223 9.41 4.30 -5.98
N PHE A 224 8.69 3.50 -5.19
CA PHE A 224 9.08 3.14 -3.83
C PHE A 224 9.34 1.63 -3.72
N ASN A 225 10.55 1.28 -3.27
CA ASN A 225 10.96 -0.08 -2.97
C ASN A 225 11.06 -0.25 -1.43
N LEU A 226 10.34 -1.21 -0.86
CA LEU A 226 10.32 -1.52 0.58
C LEU A 226 10.75 -2.99 0.79
N VAL A 227 11.96 -3.22 1.29
CA VAL A 227 12.59 -4.56 1.32
C VAL A 227 13.09 -4.91 2.71
N ASP A 228 12.69 -6.06 3.24
CA ASP A 228 13.07 -6.61 4.56
C ASP A 228 13.01 -5.56 5.70
N SER A 229 12.04 -4.64 5.64
CA SER A 229 12.01 -3.41 6.45
C SER A 229 10.80 -3.35 7.40
N THR A 230 10.91 -2.53 8.45
CA THR A 230 9.90 -2.42 9.51
C THR A 230 9.39 -0.99 9.64
N LEU A 231 8.07 -0.80 9.56
CA LEU A 231 7.39 0.48 9.73
C LEU A 231 6.41 0.38 10.90
N VAL A 232 6.59 1.24 11.90
CA VAL A 232 5.70 1.34 13.08
C VAL A 232 5.26 2.79 13.22
N ALA A 233 3.97 3.05 13.01
CA ALA A 233 3.41 4.39 13.03
C ALA A 233 2.25 4.51 14.03
N ARG A 234 2.30 5.52 14.88
CA ARG A 234 1.10 6.06 15.54
C ARG A 234 0.66 7.27 14.74
N THR A 235 -0.50 7.17 14.12
CA THR A 235 -1.05 8.20 13.24
C THR A 235 -2.57 8.04 13.07
N LEU A 236 -3.24 9.17 12.82
CA LEU A 236 -4.66 9.25 12.45
C LEU A 236 -4.86 9.23 10.92
N THR A 237 -3.79 9.12 10.14
CA THR A 237 -3.82 8.94 8.68
C THR A 237 -3.34 7.54 8.29
N ALA A 238 -2.20 7.40 7.62
CA ALA A 238 -1.68 6.12 7.14
C ALA A 238 -0.21 5.93 7.51
N ALA A 239 0.23 4.71 7.82
CA ALA A 239 1.65 4.47 8.06
C ALA A 239 2.48 4.75 6.78
N LEU A 240 2.02 4.24 5.64
CA LEU A 240 2.61 4.47 4.33
C LEU A 240 1.59 5.13 3.40
N SER A 241 1.92 6.33 2.93
CA SER A 241 1.17 7.10 1.94
C SER A 241 1.96 7.13 0.62
N ILE A 242 1.29 6.77 -0.47
CA ILE A 242 1.86 6.78 -1.82
C ILE A 242 0.88 7.48 -2.77
N ARG A 243 1.40 8.41 -3.57
CA ARG A 243 0.69 9.09 -4.65
C ARG A 243 1.51 8.95 -5.93
N ASN A 244 0.82 8.71 -7.04
CA ASN A 244 1.35 8.79 -8.41
C ASN A 244 2.68 8.04 -8.63
N ALA A 245 2.85 6.87 -7.99
CA ALA A 245 4.09 6.11 -8.00
C ALA A 245 3.85 4.60 -8.17
N GLU A 246 4.92 3.88 -8.52
CA GLU A 246 4.98 2.41 -8.47
C GLU A 246 5.40 1.93 -7.06
N LEU A 247 4.83 0.83 -6.57
CA LEU A 247 5.18 0.20 -5.30
C LEU A 247 5.72 -1.22 -5.52
N PHE A 248 6.95 -1.45 -5.07
CA PHE A 248 7.54 -2.79 -4.92
C PHE A 248 7.85 -3.04 -3.44
N SER A 249 7.21 -4.03 -2.85
CA SER A 249 7.34 -4.35 -1.43
C SER A 249 7.62 -5.85 -1.24
N GLN A 250 8.62 -6.17 -0.43
CA GLN A 250 9.03 -7.55 -0.15
C GLN A 250 9.35 -7.76 1.34
N ASN A 251 8.82 -8.84 1.93
CA ASN A 251 9.15 -9.38 3.27
C ASN A 251 9.14 -8.33 4.41
N SER A 252 8.28 -7.31 4.31
CA SER A 252 8.31 -6.14 5.20
C SER A 252 7.10 -6.09 6.13
N TYR A 253 7.24 -5.38 7.25
CA TYR A 253 6.25 -5.33 8.32
C TYR A 253 5.75 -3.91 8.54
N ILE A 254 4.43 -3.72 8.60
CA ILE A 254 3.76 -2.42 8.78
C ILE A 254 2.77 -2.52 9.95
N ALA A 255 3.05 -1.82 11.05
CA ALA A 255 2.13 -1.67 12.18
C ALA A 255 1.65 -0.23 12.32
N THR A 256 0.35 -0.04 12.54
CA THR A 256 -0.32 1.27 12.50
C THR A 256 -1.48 1.34 13.49
N THR A 257 -1.82 2.52 13.99
CA THR A 257 -3.07 2.71 14.75
C THR A 257 -4.31 2.84 13.86
N TYR A 258 -4.17 3.34 12.62
CA TYR A 258 -5.31 3.63 11.74
C TYR A 258 -5.16 2.97 10.36
N HIS A 259 -4.79 3.69 9.28
CA HIS A 259 -4.54 3.03 7.99
C HIS A 259 -3.11 2.46 7.90
N GLY A 260 -2.94 1.32 7.22
CA GLY A 260 -1.62 0.73 6.95
C GLY A 260 -0.96 1.38 5.74
N LEU A 261 -1.37 0.92 4.55
CA LEU A 261 -1.02 1.50 3.26
C LEU A 261 -2.21 2.26 2.69
N LYS A 262 -2.00 3.50 2.25
CA LYS A 262 -2.88 4.21 1.33
C LYS A 262 -2.11 4.59 0.07
N ALA A 263 -2.52 4.10 -1.09
CA ALA A 263 -1.78 4.31 -2.34
C ALA A 263 -2.69 4.69 -3.51
N ASN A 264 -2.28 5.71 -4.26
CA ASN A 264 -2.68 5.87 -5.65
C ASN A 264 -1.51 5.45 -6.55
N LEU A 265 -1.66 4.32 -7.25
CA LEU A 265 -0.59 3.69 -8.02
C LEU A 265 -0.70 3.96 -9.52
N VAL A 266 0.44 4.16 -10.16
CA VAL A 266 0.61 4.28 -11.61
C VAL A 266 1.68 3.29 -12.07
N GLY A 267 1.51 2.69 -13.25
CA GLY A 267 2.36 1.57 -13.67
C GLY A 267 2.01 0.27 -12.92
N ASP A 268 2.90 -0.71 -12.99
CA ASP A 268 2.73 -2.02 -12.33
C ASP A 268 3.27 -1.99 -10.89
N SER A 269 2.78 -2.88 -10.03
CA SER A 269 3.20 -2.93 -8.61
C SER A 269 3.10 -4.34 -8.00
N ARG A 270 3.92 -4.59 -6.98
CA ARG A 270 4.00 -5.91 -6.30
C ARG A 270 4.16 -5.72 -4.79
N LEU A 271 3.31 -6.34 -4.01
CA LEU A 271 3.48 -6.51 -2.56
C LEU A 271 3.57 -8.00 -2.26
N GLU A 272 4.69 -8.45 -1.69
CA GLU A 272 4.92 -9.85 -1.40
C GLU A 272 5.46 -10.11 0.01
N GLY A 273 4.80 -10.98 0.77
CA GLY A 273 5.26 -11.35 2.12
C GLY A 273 5.12 -10.21 3.13
N ILE A 274 4.10 -9.35 2.97
CA ILE A 274 3.94 -8.14 3.79
C ILE A 274 2.95 -8.38 4.91
N THR A 275 3.38 -8.15 6.15
CA THR A 275 2.53 -8.26 7.33
C THR A 275 2.04 -6.87 7.74
N PHE A 276 0.72 -6.69 7.81
CA PHE A 276 0.03 -5.51 8.32
C PHE A 276 -0.64 -5.85 9.64
N ILE A 277 -0.42 -5.06 10.70
CA ILE A 277 -1.08 -5.23 12.01
C ILE A 277 -1.67 -3.90 12.48
N GLN A 278 -2.96 -3.90 12.87
CA GLN A 278 -3.53 -2.77 13.61
C GLN A 278 -3.11 -2.82 15.08
N LEU A 279 -2.51 -1.72 15.55
CA LEU A 279 -2.16 -1.45 16.93
C LEU A 279 -3.36 -0.83 17.67
N ALA A 280 -3.44 -1.10 18.97
CA ALA A 280 -4.29 -0.33 19.88
C ALA A 280 -3.87 1.15 19.90
N ASP A 281 -4.82 2.06 20.12
CA ASP A 281 -4.50 3.44 20.45
C ASP A 281 -4.26 3.63 21.96
N TRP A 282 -4.01 4.87 22.38
CA TRP A 282 -3.62 5.21 23.76
C TRP A 282 -4.81 5.59 24.67
N HIS A 283 -6.03 5.61 24.12
CA HIS A 283 -7.28 5.85 24.83
C HIS A 283 -8.07 4.55 25.02
N GLY A 284 -7.92 3.57 24.13
CA GLY A 284 -8.48 2.22 24.30
C GLY A 284 -8.31 1.30 23.08
N PHE A 285 -8.88 0.10 23.17
CA PHE A 285 -9.04 -0.79 22.01
C PHE A 285 -10.35 -0.51 21.24
N GLU A 286 -10.65 0.77 21.01
CA GLU A 286 -11.62 1.12 19.96
C GLU A 286 -10.93 0.92 18.61
N ARG A 287 -11.17 -0.23 17.99
CA ARG A 287 -10.81 -0.40 16.58
C ARG A 287 -11.49 0.71 15.79
N GLY A 288 -10.70 1.55 15.12
CA GLY A 288 -11.23 2.50 14.16
C GLY A 288 -12.08 1.75 13.14
N GLN A 289 -13.40 1.95 13.16
CA GLN A 289 -14.37 1.18 12.34
C GLN A 289 -14.13 1.36 10.83
N ASN A 290 -13.38 2.41 10.45
CA ASN A 290 -12.98 2.72 9.08
C ASN A 290 -11.48 2.44 8.81
N ALA A 291 -10.77 1.78 9.74
CA ALA A 291 -9.34 1.46 9.59
C ALA A 291 -9.13 0.41 8.49
N ARG A 292 -8.34 0.78 7.48
CA ARG A 292 -7.99 -0.06 6.32
C ARG A 292 -6.53 -0.50 6.41
N ALA A 293 -6.25 -1.80 6.32
CA ALA A 293 -4.86 -2.27 6.26
C ALA A 293 -4.21 -1.82 4.95
N ILE A 294 -4.94 -1.96 3.85
CA ILE A 294 -4.53 -1.58 2.50
C ILE A 294 -5.70 -0.87 1.82
N ASP A 295 -5.45 0.32 1.26
CA ASP A 295 -6.39 1.10 0.45
C ASP A 295 -5.67 1.55 -0.84
N ILE A 296 -6.05 0.98 -2.00
CA ILE A 296 -5.32 1.14 -3.27
C ILE A 296 -6.23 1.59 -4.41
N THR A 297 -5.90 2.72 -5.02
CA THR A 297 -6.47 3.16 -6.31
C THR A 297 -5.49 2.85 -7.45
N LEU A 298 -5.94 2.13 -8.49
CA LEU A 298 -5.20 1.89 -9.72
C LEU A 298 -5.57 2.93 -10.79
N SER A 299 -4.72 3.94 -10.98
CA SER A 299 -5.00 5.09 -11.85
C SER A 299 -4.92 4.82 -13.36
N THR A 300 -4.47 3.64 -13.81
CA THR A 300 -4.33 3.35 -15.26
C THR A 300 -4.85 1.97 -15.64
N TYR A 301 -5.47 1.87 -16.82
CA TYR A 301 -6.02 0.60 -17.35
C TYR A 301 -4.96 -0.44 -17.72
N LYS A 302 -3.67 -0.08 -17.60
CA LYS A 302 -2.53 -0.99 -17.79
C LYS A 302 -1.86 -1.39 -16.48
N SER A 303 -2.22 -0.75 -15.37
CA SER A 303 -1.65 -1.06 -14.06
C SER A 303 -2.09 -2.43 -13.60
N ILE A 304 -1.14 -3.35 -13.48
CA ILE A 304 -1.34 -4.66 -12.85
C ILE A 304 -0.73 -4.61 -11.45
N ILE A 305 -1.50 -5.00 -10.44
CA ILE A 305 -0.98 -5.22 -9.09
C ILE A 305 -1.02 -6.68 -8.67
N SER A 306 0.12 -7.17 -8.15
CA SER A 306 0.24 -8.48 -7.53
C SER A 306 0.38 -8.34 -6.01
N LEU A 307 -0.57 -8.93 -5.29
CA LEU A 307 -0.64 -9.01 -3.83
C LEU A 307 -0.50 -10.49 -3.46
N ASN A 308 0.63 -10.88 -2.87
CA ASN A 308 0.97 -12.30 -2.63
C ASN A 308 1.53 -12.52 -1.22
N ARG A 309 1.14 -13.61 -0.55
CA ARG A 309 1.63 -13.96 0.80
C ARG A 309 1.50 -12.81 1.81
N LEU A 310 0.44 -11.99 1.69
CA LEU A 310 0.17 -10.93 2.68
C LEU A 310 -0.36 -11.55 3.97
N GLN A 311 -0.15 -10.86 5.09
CA GLN A 311 -0.83 -11.16 6.35
C GLN A 311 -1.46 -9.86 6.86
N ILE A 312 -2.78 -9.83 7.02
CA ILE A 312 -3.52 -8.62 7.43
C ILE A 312 -4.29 -8.94 8.70
N LEU A 313 -3.86 -8.38 9.83
CA LEU A 313 -4.34 -8.77 11.16
C LEU A 313 -5.06 -7.61 11.87
N ASN A 314 -6.26 -7.88 12.38
CA ASN A 314 -7.06 -7.03 13.29
C ASN A 314 -7.67 -5.72 12.75
N PHE A 315 -7.49 -5.37 11.47
CA PHE A 315 -8.16 -4.19 10.88
C PHE A 315 -9.68 -4.36 10.75
N ALA A 316 -10.44 -3.27 10.69
CA ALA A 316 -11.86 -3.35 10.33
C ALA A 316 -12.03 -3.75 8.86
N GLN A 317 -11.29 -3.09 7.95
CA GLN A 317 -11.24 -3.40 6.53
C GLN A 317 -9.84 -3.89 6.15
N GLY A 318 -9.74 -5.07 5.53
CA GLY A 318 -8.47 -5.67 5.16
C GLY A 318 -7.84 -4.98 3.95
N LEU A 319 -8.24 -5.42 2.76
CA LEU A 319 -7.88 -4.82 1.48
C LEU A 319 -9.10 -4.12 0.88
N HIS A 320 -8.95 -2.84 0.58
CA HIS A 320 -9.79 -2.09 -0.35
C HIS A 320 -8.97 -1.79 -1.61
N ILE A 321 -9.49 -2.16 -2.78
CA ILE A 321 -8.83 -1.91 -4.07
C ILE A 321 -9.85 -1.45 -5.13
N GLU A 322 -9.54 -0.35 -5.82
CA GLU A 322 -10.43 0.33 -6.76
C GLU A 322 -9.69 0.82 -8.02
N GLY A 323 -10.43 1.13 -9.08
CA GLY A 323 -9.91 1.76 -10.30
C GLY A 323 -10.06 0.90 -11.55
N VAL A 324 -9.24 1.20 -12.57
CA VAL A 324 -9.38 0.65 -13.94
C VAL A 324 -8.35 -0.43 -14.29
N GLY A 325 -7.45 -0.78 -13.36
CA GLY A 325 -6.40 -1.79 -13.56
C GLY A 325 -6.85 -3.24 -13.30
N GLU A 326 -5.90 -4.19 -13.41
CA GLU A 326 -6.12 -5.59 -13.00
C GLU A 326 -5.45 -5.90 -11.64
N GLY A 327 -6.13 -6.67 -10.79
CA GLY A 327 -5.59 -7.14 -9.51
C GLY A 327 -5.43 -8.66 -9.44
N LEU A 328 -4.34 -9.14 -8.84
CA LEU A 328 -4.16 -10.52 -8.39
C LEU A 328 -3.86 -10.54 -6.89
N ILE A 329 -4.78 -11.09 -6.10
CA ILE A 329 -4.64 -11.33 -4.66
C ILE A 329 -4.53 -12.83 -4.43
N SER A 330 -3.41 -13.28 -3.85
CA SER A 330 -3.16 -14.72 -3.71
C SER A 330 -2.39 -15.14 -2.47
N ASN A 331 -2.64 -16.37 -2.03
CA ASN A 331 -1.94 -17.05 -0.94
C ASN A 331 -1.81 -16.20 0.33
N SER A 332 -2.79 -15.32 0.61
CA SER A 332 -2.72 -14.31 1.66
C SER A 332 -3.67 -14.63 2.80
N LEU A 333 -3.34 -14.14 3.99
CA LEU A 333 -4.11 -14.25 5.22
C LEU A 333 -4.80 -12.92 5.55
N PHE A 334 -6.09 -13.00 5.83
CA PHE A 334 -6.90 -11.92 6.40
C PHE A 334 -7.48 -12.43 7.72
N GLU A 335 -6.99 -11.92 8.85
CA GLU A 335 -7.38 -12.37 10.19
C GLU A 335 -8.17 -11.31 10.94
N ASN A 336 -9.33 -11.74 11.45
CA ASN A 336 -10.16 -10.97 12.37
C ASN A 336 -10.53 -9.59 11.79
N THR A 337 -10.88 -9.57 10.50
CA THR A 337 -11.41 -8.40 9.78
C THR A 337 -12.95 -8.35 9.84
N GLU A 338 -13.57 -7.23 9.49
CA GLU A 338 -15.01 -7.18 9.23
C GLU A 338 -15.28 -7.44 7.75
N HIS A 339 -14.64 -6.66 6.87
CA HIS A 339 -14.58 -6.91 5.44
C HIS A 339 -13.13 -7.26 5.05
N ALA A 340 -12.86 -8.47 4.56
CA ALA A 340 -11.48 -8.88 4.25
C ALA A 340 -10.99 -8.32 2.91
N ILE A 341 -11.73 -8.53 1.82
CA ILE A 341 -11.39 -8.01 0.48
C ILE A 341 -12.59 -7.24 -0.09
N VAL A 342 -12.37 -6.00 -0.51
CA VAL A 342 -13.33 -5.17 -1.25
C VAL A 342 -12.68 -4.74 -2.58
N SER A 343 -13.35 -5.00 -3.70
CA SER A 343 -12.80 -4.81 -5.05
C SER A 343 -13.74 -4.06 -6.00
N ASP A 344 -13.32 -2.87 -6.41
CA ASP A 344 -13.92 -2.03 -7.47
C ASP A 344 -12.96 -1.93 -8.68
N LEU A 345 -12.57 -3.07 -9.23
CA LEU A 345 -11.67 -3.20 -10.37
C LEU A 345 -12.40 -3.72 -11.61
N ASP A 346 -11.91 -3.38 -12.80
CA ASP A 346 -12.39 -3.94 -14.06
C ASP A 346 -12.24 -5.48 -14.10
N ARG A 347 -11.11 -6.00 -13.59
CA ARG A 347 -10.87 -7.43 -13.37
C ARG A 347 -10.03 -7.69 -12.13
N VAL A 348 -10.42 -8.71 -11.35
CA VAL A 348 -9.66 -9.19 -10.20
C VAL A 348 -9.57 -10.73 -10.16
N ARG A 349 -8.44 -11.26 -9.68
CA ARG A 349 -8.24 -12.68 -9.37
C ARG A 349 -7.95 -12.82 -7.88
N ILE A 350 -8.71 -13.66 -7.16
CA ILE A 350 -8.61 -13.86 -5.72
C ILE A 350 -8.44 -15.36 -5.46
N LEU A 351 -7.20 -15.80 -5.21
CA LEU A 351 -6.80 -17.21 -5.28
C LEU A 351 -6.12 -17.73 -4.00
N ASN A 352 -6.57 -18.87 -3.47
CA ASN A 352 -5.91 -19.60 -2.37
C ASN A 352 -5.71 -18.78 -1.07
N ASN A 353 -6.56 -17.80 -0.79
CA ASN A 353 -6.46 -16.97 0.42
C ASN A 353 -7.17 -17.63 1.61
N PHE A 354 -6.68 -17.33 2.82
CA PHE A 354 -7.30 -17.69 4.09
C PHE A 354 -7.94 -16.43 4.67
N ILE A 355 -9.26 -16.44 4.89
CA ILE A 355 -10.05 -15.27 5.23
C ILE A 355 -10.90 -15.58 6.47
N MET A 356 -10.67 -14.85 7.56
CA MET A 356 -11.50 -14.84 8.77
C MET A 356 -12.11 -13.45 8.91
N ALA A 357 -13.34 -13.29 8.42
CA ALA A 357 -14.01 -12.00 8.28
C ALA A 357 -15.40 -12.04 8.91
N ARG A 358 -15.69 -11.13 9.85
CA ARG A 358 -16.96 -11.11 10.61
C ARG A 358 -18.18 -10.79 9.76
N GLU A 359 -18.05 -9.92 8.76
CA GLU A 359 -19.19 -9.48 7.94
C GLU A 359 -19.14 -10.09 6.54
N ILE A 360 -18.15 -9.69 5.74
CA ILE A 360 -18.03 -10.11 4.34
C ILE A 360 -16.61 -10.58 4.04
N GLY A 361 -16.49 -11.81 3.53
CA GLY A 361 -15.22 -12.35 3.07
C GLY A 361 -14.68 -11.61 1.85
N ILE A 362 -15.44 -11.62 0.76
CA ILE A 362 -15.09 -10.92 -0.48
C ILE A 362 -16.28 -10.12 -0.97
N ASP A 363 -16.10 -8.82 -1.21
CA ASP A 363 -17.09 -7.88 -1.72
C ASP A 363 -16.61 -7.32 -3.08
N VAL A 364 -17.34 -7.62 -4.16
CA VAL A 364 -17.04 -7.18 -5.52
C VAL A 364 -18.10 -6.18 -5.93
N THR A 365 -17.71 -4.91 -6.03
CA THR A 365 -18.64 -3.80 -6.31
C THR A 365 -18.88 -3.61 -7.80
N ARG A 366 -17.90 -3.96 -8.63
CA ARG A 366 -17.90 -3.79 -10.09
C ARG A 366 -16.97 -4.82 -10.76
N GLY A 367 -17.12 -5.02 -12.07
CA GLY A 367 -16.17 -5.78 -12.91
C GLY A 367 -16.30 -7.31 -12.85
N GLU A 368 -15.27 -8.02 -13.34
CA GLU A 368 -15.22 -9.49 -13.36
C GLU A 368 -14.20 -10.03 -12.34
N ALA A 369 -14.68 -10.75 -11.33
CA ALA A 369 -13.87 -11.39 -10.29
C ALA A 369 -13.78 -12.90 -10.47
N PHE A 370 -12.55 -13.43 -10.52
CA PHE A 370 -12.26 -14.86 -10.54
C PHE A 370 -11.82 -15.30 -9.13
N ILE A 371 -12.62 -16.10 -8.46
CA ILE A 371 -12.42 -16.44 -7.03
C ILE A 371 -12.21 -17.95 -6.90
N GLY A 372 -10.99 -18.39 -6.58
CA GLY A 372 -10.60 -19.81 -6.64
C GLY A 372 -9.87 -20.31 -5.40
N GLY A 373 -10.25 -21.47 -4.86
CA GLY A 373 -9.46 -22.19 -3.83
C GLY A 373 -9.35 -21.50 -2.47
N ASN A 374 -10.14 -20.45 -2.20
CA ASN A 374 -10.06 -19.69 -0.94
C ASN A 374 -10.77 -20.44 0.19
N LYS A 375 -10.30 -20.23 1.43
CA LYS A 375 -10.94 -20.68 2.67
C LYS A 375 -11.47 -19.45 3.41
N ILE A 376 -12.78 -19.33 3.53
CA ILE A 376 -13.48 -18.19 4.14
C ILE A 376 -14.20 -18.70 5.39
N ALA A 377 -14.09 -18.01 6.52
CA ALA A 377 -14.64 -18.42 7.80
C ALA A 377 -15.20 -17.23 8.61
N LEU A 378 -16.12 -17.53 9.54
CA LEU A 378 -16.73 -16.60 10.50
C LEU A 378 -17.58 -15.47 9.89
N VAL A 379 -18.05 -15.66 8.64
CA VAL A 379 -18.83 -14.65 7.91
C VAL A 379 -20.30 -14.63 8.34
N ARG A 380 -20.76 -13.46 8.82
CA ARG A 380 -22.15 -13.22 9.26
C ARG A 380 -23.07 -12.72 8.15
N THR A 381 -22.55 -12.04 7.13
CA THR A 381 -23.35 -11.33 6.10
C THR A 381 -23.10 -11.84 4.67
N ALA A 382 -21.89 -12.23 4.28
CA ALA A 382 -21.64 -12.98 3.04
C ALA A 382 -20.25 -13.63 2.98
N GLY A 383 -20.14 -14.80 2.35
CA GLY A 383 -18.84 -15.33 1.92
C GLY A 383 -18.31 -14.56 0.71
N MET A 384 -19.18 -14.37 -0.30
CA MET A 384 -18.90 -13.63 -1.52
C MET A 384 -20.11 -12.76 -1.91
N LEU A 385 -19.93 -11.45 -1.99
CA LEU A 385 -20.95 -10.50 -2.44
C LEU A 385 -20.57 -9.95 -3.82
N ALA A 386 -21.49 -10.01 -4.77
CA ALA A 386 -21.47 -9.20 -5.99
C ALA A 386 -22.56 -8.12 -5.89
N LYS A 387 -22.19 -6.86 -6.07
CA LYS A 387 -23.16 -5.76 -6.22
C LYS A 387 -23.65 -5.63 -7.66
N ASP A 388 -24.65 -4.80 -7.89
CA ASP A 388 -25.33 -4.67 -9.18
C ASP A 388 -24.33 -4.27 -10.29
N GLY A 389 -24.18 -5.13 -11.30
CA GLY A 389 -23.22 -4.95 -12.40
C GLY A 389 -21.84 -5.59 -12.18
N ALA A 390 -21.54 -6.12 -11.00
CA ALA A 390 -20.39 -7.00 -10.78
C ALA A 390 -20.68 -8.45 -11.24
N LYS A 391 -19.63 -9.21 -11.52
CA LYS A 391 -19.71 -10.63 -11.90
C LYS A 391 -18.68 -11.44 -11.14
N ILE A 392 -19.12 -12.47 -10.41
CA ILE A 392 -18.23 -13.43 -9.74
C ILE A 392 -18.22 -14.75 -10.50
N ARG A 393 -17.02 -15.31 -10.67
CA ARG A 393 -16.77 -16.64 -11.23
C ARG A 393 -15.99 -17.43 -10.18
N ALA A 394 -16.72 -18.20 -9.39
CA ALA A 394 -16.20 -18.93 -8.24
C ALA A 394 -15.91 -20.41 -8.57
N VAL A 395 -14.83 -20.96 -8.01
CA VAL A 395 -14.51 -22.41 -8.07
C VAL A 395 -13.75 -22.84 -6.80
N ASP A 396 -13.99 -24.07 -6.32
CA ASP A 396 -13.24 -24.72 -5.24
C ASP A 396 -13.04 -23.90 -3.93
N ASN A 397 -13.94 -22.97 -3.63
CA ASN A 397 -13.88 -22.18 -2.39
C ASN A 397 -14.61 -22.91 -1.24
N MET A 398 -13.96 -23.00 -0.08
CA MET A 398 -14.55 -23.47 1.16
C MET A 398 -15.04 -22.28 1.98
N ILE A 399 -16.30 -22.30 2.41
CA ILE A 399 -16.91 -21.19 3.16
C ILE A 399 -17.61 -21.75 4.40
N ASP A 400 -17.18 -21.31 5.58
CA ASP A 400 -17.73 -21.63 6.88
C ASP A 400 -18.44 -20.37 7.44
N ALA A 401 -19.74 -20.46 7.65
CA ALA A 401 -20.57 -19.34 8.07
C ALA A 401 -20.60 -19.17 9.59
N ASP A 402 -20.80 -17.96 10.08
CA ASP A 402 -20.99 -17.73 11.51
C ASP A 402 -22.32 -18.38 12.00
N PRO A 403 -22.31 -19.15 13.11
CA PRO A 403 -23.51 -19.81 13.62
C PRO A 403 -24.65 -18.87 14.02
N GLU A 404 -24.36 -17.64 14.45
CA GLU A 404 -25.38 -16.62 14.73
C GLU A 404 -25.82 -15.90 13.45
N GLY A 405 -24.91 -15.69 12.50
CA GLY A 405 -25.22 -15.19 11.16
C GLY A 405 -26.35 -15.97 10.47
N CYS A 406 -26.31 -17.31 10.54
CA CYS A 406 -27.40 -18.15 10.03
C CYS A 406 -28.75 -17.97 10.76
N ARG A 407 -28.75 -17.58 12.04
CA ARG A 407 -29.99 -17.38 12.83
C ARG A 407 -30.71 -16.08 12.45
N HIS A 408 -29.99 -15.10 11.92
CA HIS A 408 -30.54 -13.79 11.52
C HIS A 408 -30.89 -13.66 10.02
N LEU A 409 -30.77 -14.73 9.25
CA LEU A 409 -31.14 -14.77 7.83
C LEU A 409 -32.65 -14.56 7.60
N LYS A 410 -32.98 -13.68 6.65
CA LYS A 410 -34.32 -13.60 6.06
C LYS A 410 -34.44 -14.62 4.92
N TRP A 411 -34.71 -15.88 5.28
CA TRP A 411 -34.86 -17.01 4.36
C TRP A 411 -36.05 -16.92 3.39
N GLY A 412 -36.95 -15.93 3.55
CA GLY A 412 -38.20 -15.88 2.80
C GLY A 412 -39.07 -17.12 3.02
N ASP A 413 -39.76 -17.54 1.96
CA ASP A 413 -40.68 -18.68 1.99
C ASP A 413 -40.00 -20.05 1.76
N LEU A 414 -38.66 -20.11 1.80
CA LEU A 414 -37.91 -21.37 1.68
C LEU A 414 -38.26 -22.34 2.82
N ASP A 415 -38.53 -23.60 2.48
CA ASP A 415 -38.86 -24.65 3.44
C ASP A 415 -37.74 -24.81 4.51
N PRO A 416 -38.05 -24.89 5.81
CA PRO A 416 -37.05 -25.06 6.87
C PRO A 416 -36.06 -26.20 6.67
N SER A 417 -36.47 -27.29 6.00
CA SER A 417 -35.60 -28.44 5.72
C SER A 417 -34.51 -28.18 4.68
N VAL A 418 -34.65 -27.16 3.83
CA VAL A 418 -33.64 -26.75 2.83
C VAL A 418 -32.87 -25.50 3.22
N ARG A 419 -33.03 -25.00 4.46
CA ARG A 419 -32.29 -23.84 5.00
C ARG A 419 -30.88 -24.22 5.47
N THR A 420 -30.07 -24.75 4.56
CA THR A 420 -28.68 -25.08 4.85
C THR A 420 -27.81 -23.82 4.90
N CYS A 421 -26.87 -23.75 5.86
CA CYS A 421 -25.82 -22.73 5.93
C CYS A 421 -24.77 -22.95 4.82
N THR A 422 -25.20 -22.80 3.58
CA THR A 422 -24.45 -23.08 2.35
C THR A 422 -24.00 -21.80 1.66
N PRO A 423 -22.93 -21.83 0.82
CA PRO A 423 -22.07 -20.68 0.63
C PRO A 423 -22.81 -19.46 0.09
N TRP A 424 -22.85 -18.40 0.90
CA TRP A 424 -23.51 -17.15 0.57
C TRP A 424 -22.77 -16.44 -0.58
N TYR A 425 -23.13 -16.79 -1.81
CA TYR A 425 -23.08 -15.89 -2.94
C TYR A 425 -24.38 -15.08 -2.98
N LYS A 426 -24.27 -13.75 -2.95
CA LYS A 426 -25.37 -12.83 -3.27
C LYS A 426 -24.97 -12.02 -4.48
N GLY A 427 -25.80 -12.00 -5.52
CA GLY A 427 -25.57 -11.26 -6.76
C GLY A 427 -26.87 -10.85 -7.44
N SER A 428 -26.77 -10.01 -8.47
CA SER A 428 -27.92 -9.40 -9.15
C SER A 428 -28.55 -10.33 -10.21
N GLU A 429 -29.67 -10.96 -9.84
CA GLU A 429 -30.75 -11.56 -10.66
C GLU A 429 -30.43 -12.60 -11.75
N PHE A 430 -29.19 -12.94 -12.08
CA PHE A 430 -28.88 -14.00 -13.05
C PHE A 430 -27.99 -15.11 -12.51
N GLU A 431 -28.48 -16.34 -12.66
CA GLU A 431 -27.83 -17.58 -12.27
C GLU A 431 -26.53 -17.83 -13.07
N VAL A 432 -25.57 -18.51 -12.43
CA VAL A 432 -24.40 -19.07 -13.12
C VAL A 432 -24.40 -20.58 -12.89
N PRO A 433 -24.48 -21.43 -13.94
CA PRO A 433 -24.35 -22.87 -13.80
C PRO A 433 -22.90 -23.25 -13.48
N GLY A 434 -22.57 -23.26 -12.19
CA GLY A 434 -21.32 -23.77 -11.63
C GLY A 434 -21.44 -25.25 -11.22
N GLY A 435 -20.32 -25.97 -11.23
CA GLY A 435 -20.26 -27.37 -10.77
C GLY A 435 -20.53 -27.52 -9.26
N PRO A 436 -20.67 -28.76 -8.77
CA PRO A 436 -21.05 -29.03 -7.38
C PRO A 436 -20.04 -28.43 -6.39
N VAL A 437 -20.46 -27.42 -5.65
CA VAL A 437 -19.72 -26.95 -4.48
C VAL A 437 -19.83 -28.03 -3.41
N TYR A 438 -18.69 -28.54 -2.93
CA TYR A 438 -18.66 -29.64 -1.96
C TYR A 438 -19.10 -29.18 -0.57
N VAL A 439 -20.41 -29.23 -0.34
CA VAL A 439 -21.01 -29.05 0.98
C VAL A 439 -20.86 -30.34 1.77
N SER A 440 -19.87 -30.40 2.67
CA SER A 440 -19.79 -31.47 3.65
C SER A 440 -20.85 -31.28 4.76
N GLY A 441 -22.04 -31.83 4.56
CA GLY A 441 -22.84 -32.36 5.67
C GLY A 441 -22.12 -33.56 6.33
N PRO A 442 -22.39 -33.90 7.60
CA PRO A 442 -23.76 -34.04 8.10
C PRO A 442 -24.03 -33.42 9.50
N GLU A 443 -25.32 -33.46 9.86
CA GLU A 443 -25.93 -33.63 11.19
C GLU A 443 -25.09 -33.28 12.46
N GLY A 444 -25.47 -32.20 13.14
CA GLY A 444 -24.94 -31.81 14.46
C GLY A 444 -24.79 -30.28 14.63
N PRO A 445 -25.63 -29.58 15.42
CA PRO A 445 -25.70 -28.11 15.35
C PRO A 445 -24.54 -27.29 15.94
N GLU A 446 -23.72 -27.86 16.83
CA GLU A 446 -22.79 -27.08 17.68
C GLU A 446 -21.39 -27.71 17.76
N GLU A 447 -21.28 -28.96 18.23
CA GLU A 447 -20.01 -29.68 18.41
C GLU A 447 -19.23 -29.89 17.08
N VAL A 448 -19.95 -30.01 15.96
CA VAL A 448 -19.37 -30.12 14.60
C VAL A 448 -18.83 -28.77 14.09
N ALA A 449 -19.42 -27.65 14.49
CA ALA A 449 -18.95 -26.31 14.12
C ALA A 449 -17.64 -25.98 14.85
N GLU A 450 -17.56 -26.27 16.16
CA GLU A 450 -16.34 -26.08 16.95
C GLU A 450 -15.18 -26.94 16.41
N SER A 451 -15.48 -28.16 15.96
CA SER A 451 -14.51 -29.06 15.31
C SER A 451 -13.99 -28.52 13.96
N ARG A 452 -14.87 -27.97 13.11
CA ARG A 452 -14.48 -27.35 11.83
C ARG A 452 -13.67 -26.07 12.01
N ARG A 453 -14.11 -25.20 12.93
CA ARG A 453 -13.38 -24.01 13.37
C ARG A 453 -11.97 -24.37 13.85
N SER A 454 -11.86 -25.40 14.70
CA SER A 454 -10.58 -25.94 15.16
C SER A 454 -9.71 -26.46 14.02
N ALA A 455 -10.27 -27.20 13.05
CA ALA A 455 -9.53 -27.68 11.88
C ALA A 455 -9.05 -26.54 10.96
N ILE A 456 -9.84 -25.47 10.80
CA ILE A 456 -9.45 -24.28 10.02
C ILE A 456 -8.31 -23.51 10.71
N LEU A 457 -8.36 -23.39 12.05
CA LEU A 457 -7.30 -22.77 12.85
C LEU A 457 -6.03 -23.63 12.90
N GLN A 458 -6.15 -24.96 12.90
CA GLN A 458 -5.00 -25.86 12.82
C GLN A 458 -4.33 -25.80 11.44
N LEU A 459 -5.12 -25.75 10.36
CA LEU A 459 -4.64 -25.50 8.99
C LEU A 459 -3.99 -24.12 8.78
N PHE A 460 -4.17 -23.19 9.73
CA PHE A 460 -3.48 -21.89 9.76
C PHE A 460 -2.12 -22.02 10.48
N ASP A 461 -2.08 -22.72 11.62
CA ASP A 461 -0.86 -22.92 12.42
C ASP A 461 0.18 -23.80 11.69
N ASP A 462 -0.28 -24.75 10.85
CA ASP A 462 0.55 -25.60 9.99
C ASP A 462 1.11 -24.88 8.74
N PHE A 463 0.49 -23.77 8.31
CA PHE A 463 0.79 -23.14 7.00
C PHE A 463 1.64 -21.87 7.10
N TRP A 464 1.71 -21.20 8.26
CA TRP A 464 2.44 -19.93 8.42
C TRP A 464 3.45 -19.92 9.56
N PRO A 465 4.66 -19.36 9.36
CA PRO A 465 5.62 -19.15 10.44
C PRO A 465 5.10 -18.09 11.42
N LYS A 466 5.24 -18.36 12.72
CA LYS A 466 4.76 -17.49 13.79
C LYS A 466 5.52 -16.16 13.81
N VAL A 467 4.82 -15.08 14.20
CA VAL A 467 5.35 -13.70 14.29
C VAL A 467 6.69 -13.68 15.05
N PRO A 468 7.72 -12.96 14.57
CA PRO A 468 9.05 -12.96 15.19
C PRO A 468 9.03 -12.60 16.68
N ALA A 469 9.68 -13.43 17.51
CA ALA A 469 9.67 -13.30 18.97
C ALA A 469 10.21 -11.96 19.50
N SER A 470 10.99 -11.21 18.71
CA SER A 470 11.43 -9.84 19.01
C SER A 470 10.29 -8.82 19.18
N LEU A 471 9.06 -9.14 18.75
CA LEU A 471 7.86 -8.35 19.05
C LEU A 471 7.20 -8.77 20.39
N ALA A 472 7.34 -10.04 20.80
CA ALA A 472 6.75 -10.56 22.03
C ALA A 472 7.39 -9.97 23.31
N GLU A 473 8.69 -9.68 23.29
CA GLU A 473 9.41 -9.07 24.43
C GLU A 473 8.91 -7.65 24.80
N ASN A 474 8.10 -7.02 23.93
CA ASN A 474 7.45 -5.73 24.20
C ASN A 474 5.97 -5.88 24.60
N GLY A 475 5.52 -7.08 25.00
CA GLY A 475 4.17 -7.33 25.52
C GLY A 475 3.10 -7.64 24.47
N TYR A 476 3.47 -7.75 23.19
CA TYR A 476 2.54 -8.04 22.09
C TYR A 476 2.66 -9.51 21.63
N THR A 477 1.95 -10.41 22.31
CA THR A 477 1.81 -11.84 21.92
C THR A 477 0.38 -12.15 21.45
N PRO A 478 0.18 -12.71 20.24
CA PRO A 478 -1.16 -13.05 19.75
C PRO A 478 -1.93 -14.10 20.58
N SER A 479 -1.21 -14.99 21.26
CA SER A 479 -1.74 -16.24 21.85
C SER A 479 -2.76 -16.06 22.99
N ASN A 480 -2.94 -14.86 23.55
CA ASN A 480 -3.80 -14.63 24.71
C ASN A 480 -5.22 -14.18 24.33
N TYR A 481 -5.52 -13.96 23.04
CA TYR A 481 -6.77 -13.34 22.57
C TYR A 481 -7.87 -14.32 22.13
N VAL A 482 -7.79 -15.59 22.55
CA VAL A 482 -8.83 -16.62 22.34
C VAL A 482 -9.69 -16.85 23.60
N ALA A 483 -9.47 -16.09 24.67
CA ALA A 483 -10.27 -16.18 25.90
C ALA A 483 -11.66 -15.54 25.74
N ASP A 484 -12.69 -16.24 26.23
CA ASP A 484 -14.12 -15.95 26.10
C ASP A 484 -14.55 -14.47 26.26
N PRO A 485 -15.48 -13.98 25.42
CA PRO A 485 -16.17 -12.71 25.66
C PRO A 485 -17.25 -12.80 26.77
N ILE A 486 -17.51 -13.98 27.34
CA ILE A 486 -18.64 -14.24 28.25
C ILE A 486 -18.20 -14.35 29.72
N ARG A 487 -17.72 -13.24 30.31
CA ARG A 487 -17.84 -12.93 31.77
C ARG A 487 -17.32 -11.53 32.10
N ALA A 488 -18.19 -10.52 31.93
CA ALA A 488 -17.96 -9.15 32.39
C ALA A 488 -19.22 -8.56 33.05
N THR A 489 -19.72 -9.22 34.10
CA THR A 489 -20.80 -8.73 34.95
C THR A 489 -20.47 -8.91 36.43
N ASN A 490 -19.91 -7.86 37.03
CA ASN A 490 -20.06 -7.41 38.43
C ASN A 490 -19.20 -6.15 38.65
#